data_AF-W5TPL4-F1
#
_entry.id   AF-W5TPL4-F1
#
_cell.length_a   1.000
_cell.length_b   1.000
_cell.length_c   1.000
_cell.angle_alpha   90.00
_cell.angle_beta   90.00
_cell.angle_gamma   90.00
#
_symmetry.space_group_name_H-M   'P 1'
#
loop_
_entity.id
_entity.type
_entity.pdbx_description
1 polymer ?
#
loop_
_entity_poly.entity_id
_entity_poly.type
_entity_poly.pdbx_seq_one_letter_code
_entity_poly.pdbx_strand_id
1 'polypeptide(L)'
;MSDPAELDKLSSKELHDRAVKHAVRHGDVKFLWRLLEQIPAAAAATGDIGESEADIKYVLPMLDDYVHAGEGKIAEVLRPLYIEYLSDHD
;
A
#
# COMPACT_ATOMS: atom_id res chain seq x y z
N MET A 1 3.74 7.89 23.12
CA MET A 1 3.17 6.56 22.80
C MET A 1 1.72 6.58 23.24
N SER A 2 0.79 6.13 22.40
CA SER A 2 -0.64 6.02 22.78
C SER A 2 -0.86 4.75 23.60
N ASP A 3 -1.70 4.82 24.62
CA ASP A 3 -2.07 3.67 25.44
C ASP A 3 -2.98 2.71 24.64
N PRO A 4 -2.69 1.39 24.58
CA PRO A 4 -3.52 0.42 23.87
C PRO A 4 -4.99 0.43 24.31
N ALA A 5 -5.27 0.67 25.59
CA ALA A 5 -6.64 0.71 26.11
C ALA A 5 -7.39 1.97 25.67
N GLU A 6 -6.68 3.06 25.36
CA GLU A 6 -7.27 4.26 24.76
C GLU A 6 -7.49 4.11 23.26
N LEU A 7 -6.67 3.31 22.58
CA LEU A 7 -6.85 2.99 21.16
C LEU A 7 -8.03 2.04 20.94
N ASP A 8 -8.24 1.07 21.82
CA ASP A 8 -9.34 0.08 21.72
C ASP A 8 -10.74 0.73 21.87
N LYS A 9 -10.82 1.93 22.44
CA LYS A 9 -12.06 2.71 22.53
C LYS A 9 -12.44 3.42 21.23
N LEU A 10 -11.52 3.49 20.27
CA LEU A 10 -11.74 4.20 19.01
C LEU A 10 -12.49 3.33 18.02
N SER A 11 -13.21 3.97 17.11
CA SER A 11 -13.80 3.26 15.97
C SER A 11 -12.71 2.70 15.03
N SER A 12 -12.99 1.60 14.33
CA SER A 12 -12.07 1.04 13.33
C SER A 12 -11.68 2.06 12.25
N LYS A 13 -12.60 2.97 11.91
CA LYS A 13 -12.35 4.08 10.98
C LYS A 13 -11.33 5.07 11.54
N GLU A 14 -11.49 5.50 12.80
CA GLU A 14 -10.53 6.42 13.42
C GLU A 14 -9.16 5.77 13.62
N LEU A 15 -9.12 4.47 13.92
CA LEU A 15 -7.86 3.71 13.99
C LEU A 15 -7.17 3.69 12.62
N HIS A 16 -7.91 3.38 11.56
CA HIS A 16 -7.40 3.41 10.18
C HIS A 16 -6.87 4.79 9.81
N ASP A 17 -7.68 5.83 9.98
CA ASP A 17 -7.32 7.20 9.60
C ASP A 17 -6.06 7.68 10.36
N ARG A 18 -5.97 7.38 11.67
CA ARG A 18 -4.78 7.71 12.47
C ARG A 18 -3.56 6.91 12.05
N ALA A 19 -3.69 5.61 11.81
CA ALA A 19 -2.59 4.74 11.40
C ALA A 19 -2.03 5.15 10.03
N VAL A 20 -2.91 5.35 9.04
CA VAL A 20 -2.53 5.80 7.69
C VAL A 20 -1.92 7.19 7.73
N LYS A 21 -2.54 8.14 8.43
CA LYS A 21 -2.00 9.50 8.57
C LYS A 21 -0.62 9.50 9.23
N HIS A 22 -0.42 8.64 10.24
CA HIS A 22 0.87 8.50 10.88
C HIS A 22 1.91 7.93 9.90
N ALA A 23 1.59 6.85 9.19
CA ALA A 23 2.49 6.22 8.25
C ALA A 23 2.87 7.15 7.09
N VAL A 24 1.91 7.85 6.48
CA VAL A 24 2.17 8.83 5.41
C VAL A 24 3.08 9.96 5.91
N ARG A 25 2.84 10.49 7.11
CA ARG A 25 3.64 11.59 7.67
C ARG A 25 5.10 11.18 7.94
N HIS A 26 5.34 9.91 8.25
CA HIS A 26 6.67 9.40 8.58
C HIS A 26 7.33 8.65 7.41
N GLY A 27 6.66 8.56 6.26
CA GLY A 27 7.16 7.81 5.11
C GLY A 27 7.24 6.29 5.35
N ASP A 28 6.38 5.73 6.20
CA ASP A 28 6.35 4.30 6.49
C ASP A 28 5.62 3.52 5.38
N VAL A 29 6.28 3.45 4.23
CA VAL A 29 5.81 2.72 3.05
C VAL A 29 5.63 1.23 3.37
N LYS A 30 6.45 0.68 4.28
CA LYS A 30 6.36 -0.72 4.70
C LYS A 30 5.04 -1.02 5.43
N PHE A 31 4.60 -0.15 6.34
CA PHE A 31 3.29 -0.29 6.97
C PHE A 31 2.15 -0.18 5.95
N LEU A 32 2.20 0.82 5.07
CA LEU A 32 1.16 1.03 4.05
C LEU A 32 1.07 -0.16 3.08
N TRP A 33 2.21 -0.71 2.67
CA TRP A 33 2.30 -1.91 1.86
C TRP A 33 1.65 -3.11 2.56
N ARG A 34 2.05 -3.35 3.82
CA ARG A 34 1.46 -4.43 4.64
C ARG A 34 -0.05 -4.25 4.83
N LEU A 35 -0.55 -3.03 4.98
CA LEU A 35 -1.98 -2.76 5.10
C LEU A 35 -2.73 -3.16 3.83
N LEU A 36 -2.19 -2.83 2.65
CA LEU A 36 -2.75 -3.20 1.35
C LEU A 36 -2.81 -4.72 1.15
N GLU A 37 -1.74 -5.45 1.48
CA GLU A 37 -1.66 -6.92 1.39
C GLU A 37 -2.69 -7.65 2.26
N GLN A 38 -3.16 -7.03 3.35
CA GLN A 38 -4.15 -7.65 4.25
C GLN A 38 -5.59 -7.48 3.77
N ILE A 39 -5.86 -6.59 2.80
CA ILE A 39 -7.21 -6.32 2.30
C ILE A 39 -7.88 -7.59 1.73
N PRO A 40 -7.22 -8.42 0.89
CA PRO A 40 -7.84 -9.64 0.37
C PRO A 40 -8.27 -10.61 1.47
N ALA A 41 -7.42 -10.81 2.48
CA ALA A 41 -7.73 -11.68 3.61
C ALA A 41 -8.90 -11.14 4.45
N ALA A 42 -8.96 -9.81 4.65
CA ALA A 42 -10.06 -9.16 5.34
C ALA A 42 -11.38 -9.26 4.55
N ALA A 43 -11.36 -9.04 3.23
CA ALA A 43 -12.52 -9.15 2.36
C ALA A 43 -13.09 -10.58 2.29
N ALA A 44 -12.20 -11.58 2.22
CA ALA A 44 -12.60 -12.99 2.27
C ALA A 44 -13.28 -13.34 3.60
N ALA A 45 -12.84 -12.75 4.71
CA ALA A 45 -13.45 -12.95 6.03
C ALA A 45 -14.84 -12.29 6.18
N THR A 46 -15.15 -11.24 5.41
CA THR A 46 -16.44 -10.55 5.45
C THR A 46 -17.49 -11.14 4.49
N GLY A 47 -17.11 -12.09 3.63
CA GLY A 47 -18.02 -12.73 2.67
C GLY A 47 -18.42 -11.86 1.47
N ASP A 48 -17.75 -10.72 1.29
CA ASP A 48 -17.99 -9.76 0.20
C ASP A 48 -17.11 -10.07 -1.02
N ILE A 49 -17.32 -11.26 -1.57
CA ILE A 49 -16.41 -11.93 -2.52
C ILE A 49 -16.76 -11.65 -4.00
N GLY A 50 -17.97 -11.16 -4.28
CA GLY A 50 -18.57 -11.26 -5.62
C GLY A 50 -17.95 -10.37 -6.71
N GLU A 51 -17.64 -9.12 -6.38
CA GLU A 51 -17.20 -8.10 -7.38
C GLU A 51 -15.91 -7.40 -6.93
N SER A 52 -15.80 -7.04 -5.64
CA SER A 52 -14.63 -6.35 -5.08
C SER A 52 -13.37 -7.23 -4.95
N GLU A 53 -13.52 -8.53 -4.70
CA GLU A 53 -12.35 -9.40 -4.46
C GLU A 53 -11.54 -9.65 -5.74
N ALA A 54 -12.22 -9.75 -6.90
CA ALA A 54 -11.56 -9.89 -8.19
C ALA A 54 -10.74 -8.63 -8.51
N ASP A 55 -11.35 -7.46 -8.42
CA ASP A 55 -10.67 -6.18 -8.69
C ASP A 55 -9.46 -5.95 -7.77
N ILE A 56 -9.61 -6.22 -6.46
CA ILE A 56 -8.51 -6.09 -5.51
C ILE A 56 -7.38 -7.08 -5.82
N LYS A 57 -7.70 -8.32 -6.21
CA LYS A 57 -6.70 -9.32 -6.61
C LYS A 57 -5.91 -8.92 -7.85
N TYR A 58 -6.48 -8.14 -8.77
CA TYR A 58 -5.77 -7.66 -9.97
C TYR A 58 -4.95 -6.39 -9.72
N VAL A 59 -5.44 -5.49 -8.87
CA VAL A 59 -4.76 -4.20 -8.59
C VAL A 59 -3.52 -4.38 -7.72
N LEU A 60 -3.54 -5.29 -6.77
CA LEU A 60 -2.40 -5.53 -5.84
C LEU A 60 -1.09 -5.92 -6.55
N PRO A 61 -1.07 -6.92 -7.45
CA PRO A 61 0.14 -7.26 -8.22
C PRO A 61 0.68 -6.09 -9.05
N MET A 62 -0.20 -5.25 -9.61
CA MET A 62 0.24 -4.11 -10.41
C MET A 62 0.93 -3.04 -9.54
N LEU A 63 0.46 -2.84 -8.30
CA LEU A 63 1.11 -1.97 -7.33
C LEU A 63 2.44 -2.57 -6.82
N ASP A 64 2.50 -3.88 -6.66
CA ASP A 64 3.71 -4.61 -6.26
C ASP A 64 4.80 -4.47 -7.33
N ASP A 65 4.44 -4.73 -8.58
CA ASP A 65 5.32 -4.57 -9.74
C ASP A 65 5.82 -3.13 -9.86
N TYR A 66 4.97 -2.13 -9.57
CA TYR A 66 5.37 -0.72 -9.58
C TYR A 66 6.38 -0.38 -8.48
N VAL A 67 6.19 -0.89 -7.25
CA VAL A 67 7.13 -0.66 -6.14
C VAL A 67 8.48 -1.34 -6.42
N HIS A 68 8.46 -2.54 -6.99
CA HIS A 68 9.65 -3.31 -7.33
C HIS A 68 10.18 -3.02 -8.74
N ALA A 69 9.60 -2.05 -9.45
CA ALA A 69 10.00 -1.69 -10.82
C ALA A 69 11.47 -1.26 -10.94
N GLY A 70 12.04 -0.77 -9.84
CA GLY A 70 13.46 -0.42 -9.71
C GLY A 70 14.41 -1.61 -9.49
N GLU A 71 13.91 -2.84 -9.44
CA GLU A 71 14.71 -4.05 -9.20
C GLU A 71 14.83 -4.96 -10.45
N GLY A 72 15.95 -5.69 -10.52
CA GLY A 72 16.15 -6.76 -11.50
C GLY A 72 16.07 -6.33 -12.97
N LYS A 73 15.60 -7.23 -13.84
CA LYS A 73 15.55 -7.00 -15.30
C LYS A 73 14.55 -5.91 -15.71
N ILE A 74 13.53 -5.66 -14.89
CA ILE A 74 12.52 -4.63 -15.14
C ILE A 74 13.16 -3.24 -14.99
N ALA A 75 13.97 -3.04 -13.95
CA ALA A 75 14.72 -1.80 -13.73
C ALA A 75 15.61 -1.42 -14.93
N GLU A 76 16.31 -2.40 -15.50
CA GLU A 76 17.17 -2.18 -16.66
C GLU A 76 16.38 -1.74 -17.90
N VAL A 77 15.16 -2.26 -18.07
CA VAL A 77 14.26 -1.84 -19.16
C VAL A 77 13.70 -0.44 -18.93
N LEU A 78 13.39 -0.09 -17.67
CA LEU A 78 12.84 1.23 -17.31
C LEU A 78 13.90 2.33 -17.20
N ARG A 79 15.19 1.97 -17.21
CA ARG A 79 16.31 2.89 -17.07
C ARG A 79 16.26 4.12 -17.99
N PRO A 80 15.93 4.02 -19.30
CA PRO A 80 15.81 5.20 -20.16
C PRO A 80 14.75 6.20 -19.67
N LEU A 81 13.62 5.71 -19.16
CA LEU A 81 12.52 6.53 -18.64
C LEU A 81 12.93 7.26 -17.34
N TYR A 82 13.70 6.60 -16.47
CA TYR A 82 14.24 7.25 -15.27
C TYR A 82 15.24 8.36 -15.62
N ILE A 83 16.10 8.14 -16.62
CA ILE A 83 17.07 9.14 -17.08
C ILE A 83 16.35 10.37 -17.66
N GLU A 84 15.34 10.16 -18.52
CA GLU A 84 14.53 11.22 -19.10
C GLU A 84 13.83 12.06 -18.03
N TYR A 85 13.18 11.40 -17.07
CA TYR A 85 12.49 12.08 -15.97
C TYR A 85 13.44 12.95 -15.16
N LEU A 86 14.61 12.42 -14.77
CA LEU A 86 15.60 13.16 -13.98
C LEU A 86 16.22 14.31 -14.77
N SER A 87 16.48 14.14 -16.08
CA SER A 87 17.04 15.23 -16.89
C SER A 87 16.13 16.45 -17.04
N ASP A 88 14.83 16.27 -16.86
CA ASP A 88 13.84 17.35 -16.94
C ASP A 88 13.55 18.01 -15.59
N HIS A 89 13.99 17.41 -14.48
CA HIS A 89 13.59 17.81 -13.12
C HIS A 89 14.76 18.06 -12.15
N ASP A 90 16.02 17.81 -12.54
CA ASP A 90 17.25 18.29 -11.87
C ASP A 90 17.71 19.64 -12.47
#